data_AF-A0A137NYD6-F1
#
_entry.id   AF-A0A137NYD6-F1
#
_cell.length_a   1.000
_cell.length_b   1.000
_cell.length_c   1.000
_cell.angle_alpha   90.00
_cell.angle_beta   90.00
_cell.angle_gamma   90.00
#
_symmetry.space_group_name_H-M   'P 1'
#
loop_
_entity.id
_entity.type
_entity.pdbx_description
1 polymer ?
#
loop_
_entity_poly.entity_id
_entity_poly.type
_entity_poly.pdbx_seq_one_letter_code
_entity_poly.pdbx_strand_id
1 'polypeptide(L)'
;MALDSLEAYNILANSILNFYAVFIILLNISIGYILLCKLKTKPSELKLMLVLCIVELIIGISHFCLSVCKLIFGYQIFERDTLYCQVFGFFMQAPLRIVMIINGLLALMSFVNIEFSTSYRDFSL
;
A
#
# COMPACT_ATOMS: atom_id res chain seq x y z
N MET A 1 -13.21 -15.74 33.84
CA MET A 1 -13.79 -15.52 32.50
C MET A 1 -12.69 -15.94 31.52
N ALA A 2 -12.77 -17.14 30.98
CA ALA A 2 -11.77 -17.62 30.05
C ALA A 2 -12.00 -16.90 28.72
N LEU A 3 -11.06 -16.05 28.31
CA LEU A 3 -11.06 -15.47 26.98
C LEU A 3 -10.87 -16.64 26.00
N ASP A 4 -11.80 -16.84 25.06
CA ASP A 4 -11.61 -17.84 24.03
C ASP A 4 -10.32 -17.53 23.27
N SER A 5 -9.49 -18.55 23.02
CA SER A 5 -8.17 -18.38 22.40
C SER A 5 -8.23 -17.64 21.06
N LEU A 6 -9.35 -17.76 20.35
CA LEU A 6 -9.65 -17.08 19.09
C LEU A 6 -9.84 -15.56 19.28
N GLU A 7 -10.53 -15.14 20.34
CA GLU A 7 -10.78 -13.73 20.63
C GLU A 7 -9.48 -13.03 21.05
N ALA A 8 -8.67 -13.69 21.88
CA ALA A 8 -7.34 -13.22 22.26
C ALA A 8 -6.44 -12.96 21.04
N TYR A 9 -6.40 -13.93 20.11
CA TYR A 9 -5.64 -13.81 18.87
C TYR A 9 -6.13 -12.66 18.01
N ASN A 10 -7.44 -12.48 17.87
CA ASN A 10 -8.02 -11.42 17.06
C ASN A 10 -7.69 -10.03 17.61
N ILE A 11 -7.77 -9.84 18.93
CA ILE A 11 -7.40 -8.57 19.57
C ILE A 11 -5.92 -8.26 19.30
N LEU A 12 -5.04 -9.24 19.48
CA LEU A 12 -3.61 -9.07 19.25
C LEU A 12 -3.29 -8.75 17.78
N ALA A 13 -3.82 -9.53 16.85
CA ALA A 13 -3.56 -9.39 15.42
C ALA A 13 -4.06 -8.04 14.88
N ASN A 14 -5.28 -7.62 15.23
CA ASN A 14 -5.82 -6.32 14.81
C ASN A 14 -5.08 -5.15 15.49
N SER A 15 -4.63 -5.31 16.74
CA SER A 15 -3.79 -4.29 17.40
C SER A 15 -2.47 -4.06 16.66
N ILE A 16 -1.77 -5.13 16.27
CA ILE A 16 -0.55 -5.05 15.46
C ILE A 16 -0.84 -4.45 14.09
N LEU A 17 -1.95 -4.86 13.46
CA LEU A 17 -2.37 -4.35 12.15
C LEU A 17 -2.64 -2.84 12.18
N ASN A 18 -3.18 -2.32 13.28
CA ASN A 18 -3.38 -0.88 13.46
C ASN A 18 -2.06 -0.12 13.48
N PHE A 19 -1.07 -0.59 14.24
CA PHE A 19 0.26 0.03 14.26
C PHE A 19 0.90 0.02 12.88
N TYR A 20 0.80 -1.10 12.17
CA TYR A 20 1.31 -1.23 10.81
C TYR A 20 0.61 -0.27 9.83
N ALA A 21 -0.71 -0.14 9.91
CA ALA A 21 -1.48 0.76 9.06
C ALA A 21 -1.12 2.23 9.31
N VAL A 22 -0.97 2.64 10.58
CA VAL A 22 -0.52 4.00 10.93
C VAL A 22 0.89 4.26 10.38
N PHE A 23 1.79 3.28 10.49
CA PHE A 23 3.14 3.39 9.94
C PHE A 23 3.13 3.60 8.42
N ILE A 24 2.32 2.83 7.66
CA ILE A 24 2.15 3.01 6.21
C ILE A 24 1.68 4.43 5.89
N ILE A 25 0.68 4.93 6.62
CA ILE A 25 0.11 6.25 6.38
C ILE A 25 1.16 7.33 6.59
N LEU A 26 1.86 7.30 7.72
CA LEU A 26 2.89 8.29 8.06
C LEU A 26 4.06 8.26 7.07
N LEU A 27 4.52 7.06 6.70
CA LEU A 27 5.61 6.89 5.75
C LEU A 27 5.23 7.46 4.37
N ASN A 28 4.05 7.09 3.85
CA ASN A 28 3.63 7.52 2.51
C ASN A 28 3.27 9.01 2.45
N ILE A 29 2.72 9.60 3.52
CA ILE A 29 2.55 11.06 3.62
C ILE A 29 3.92 11.76 3.57
N SER A 30 4.89 11.25 4.32
CA SER A 30 6.24 11.83 4.39
C SER A 30 6.95 11.78 3.04
N ILE A 31 6.91 10.63 2.37
CA ILE A 31 7.50 10.45 1.03
C ILE A 31 6.76 11.33 0.03
N GLY A 32 5.42 11.32 0.02
CA GLY A 32 4.61 12.16 -0.86
C GLY A 32 4.93 13.64 -0.71
N TYR A 33 5.10 14.13 0.53
CA TYR A 33 5.51 15.50 0.81
C TYR A 33 6.89 15.82 0.23
N ILE A 34 7.89 14.94 0.44
CA ILE A 34 9.24 15.12 -0.11
C ILE A 34 9.21 15.16 -1.65
N LEU A 35 8.42 14.28 -2.27
CA LEU A 35 8.27 14.22 -3.73
C LEU A 35 7.64 15.52 -4.27
N LEU A 36 6.57 16.02 -3.64
CA LEU A 36 5.92 17.27 -4.02
C LEU A 36 6.87 18.47 -3.92
N CYS A 37 7.68 18.54 -2.86
CA CYS A 37 8.68 19.60 -2.70
C CYS A 37 9.79 19.55 -3.77
N LYS A 38 10.11 18.36 -4.30
CA LYS A 38 11.16 18.14 -5.32
C LYS A 38 10.63 18.12 -6.76
N LEU A 39 9.33 18.29 -6.98
CA LEU A 39 8.67 18.06 -8.28
C LEU A 39 8.89 19.16 -9.32
N LYS A 40 9.66 20.22 -9.02
CA LYS A 40 9.83 21.39 -9.91
C LYS A 40 10.46 21.07 -11.27
N THR A 41 11.16 19.95 -11.41
CA THR A 41 11.92 19.62 -12.64
C THR A 41 12.14 18.12 -12.76
N LYS A 42 11.13 17.24 -12.89
CA LYS A 42 11.45 15.80 -12.87
C LYS A 42 10.50 14.79 -13.55
N PRO A 43 11.07 13.61 -13.92
CA PRO A 43 10.65 12.68 -14.96
C PRO A 43 9.40 11.87 -14.59
N SER A 44 8.86 11.15 -15.58
CA SER A 44 7.70 10.25 -15.47
C SER A 44 7.78 9.29 -14.28
N GLU A 45 8.98 8.85 -13.89
CA GLU A 45 9.23 8.00 -12.71
C GLU A 45 8.77 8.65 -11.40
N LEU A 46 9.07 9.94 -11.20
CA LEU A 46 8.69 10.65 -9.97
C LEU A 46 7.17 10.84 -9.87
N LYS A 47 6.50 11.04 -11.01
CA LYS A 47 5.02 11.06 -11.06
C LYS A 47 4.45 9.69 -10.71
N LEU A 48 5.06 8.62 -11.21
CA LEU A 48 4.63 7.25 -10.94
C LEU A 48 4.84 6.87 -9.46
N MET A 49 5.94 7.30 -8.84
CA MET A 49 6.17 7.15 -7.40
C MET A 49 5.14 7.92 -6.56
N LEU A 50 4.70 9.11 -7.01
CA LEU A 50 3.64 9.86 -6.34
C LEU A 50 2.31 9.09 -6.38
N VAL A 51 1.96 8.51 -7.53
CA VAL A 51 0.77 7.66 -7.66
C VAL A 51 0.87 6.45 -6.74
N LEU A 52 2.05 5.82 -6.65
CA LEU A 52 2.29 4.71 -5.73
C LEU A 52 2.02 5.11 -4.28
N CYS A 53 2.51 6.27 -3.84
CA CYS A 53 2.26 6.79 -2.50
C CYS A 53 0.77 6.97 -2.22
N ILE A 54 0.00 7.48 -3.20
CA ILE A 54 -1.46 7.64 -3.06
C ILE A 54 -2.16 6.28 -2.91
N VAL A 55 -1.78 5.29 -3.71
CA VAL A 55 -2.36 3.95 -3.63
C VAL A 55 -2.02 3.27 -2.29
N GLU A 56 -0.78 3.42 -1.81
CA GLU A 56 -0.39 2.90 -0.49
C GLU A 56 -1.12 3.61 0.67
N LEU A 57 -1.44 4.90 0.53
CA LEU A 57 -2.29 5.59 1.50
C LEU A 57 -3.70 5.00 1.55
N ILE A 58 -4.29 4.68 0.40
CA ILE A 58 -5.61 4.02 0.34
C ILE A 58 -5.55 2.65 1.04
N ILE A 59 -4.46 1.89 0.84
CA ILE A 59 -4.24 0.61 1.53
C ILE A 59 -4.15 0.84 3.05
N GLY A 60 -3.30 1.75 3.50
CA GLY A 60 -3.12 2.06 4.91
C GLY A 60 -4.44 2.45 5.60
N ILE A 61 -5.21 3.36 4.98
CA ILE A 61 -6.52 3.78 5.49
C ILE A 61 -7.50 2.61 5.54
N SER A 62 -7.57 1.80 4.49
CA SER A 62 -8.47 0.63 4.42
C SER A 62 -8.15 -0.39 5.51
N HIS A 63 -6.87 -0.69 5.73
CA HIS A 63 -6.42 -1.58 6.79
C HIS A 63 -6.73 -1.02 8.19
N PHE A 64 -6.52 0.28 8.40
CA PHE A 64 -6.82 0.94 9.66
C PHE A 64 -8.32 0.87 9.97
N CYS A 65 -9.17 1.27 9.03
CA CYS A 65 -10.63 1.20 9.18
C CYS A 65 -11.10 -0.23 9.46
N LEU A 66 -10.60 -1.22 8.70
CA LEU A 66 -10.98 -2.62 8.88
C LEU A 66 -10.61 -3.14 10.27
N SER A 67 -9.39 -2.86 10.71
CA SER A 67 -8.89 -3.34 11.99
C SER A 67 -9.63 -2.69 13.17
N VAL A 68 -9.90 -1.39 13.09
CA VAL A 68 -10.73 -0.68 14.08
C VAL A 68 -12.16 -1.24 14.10
N CYS A 69 -12.79 -1.45 12.94
CA CYS A 69 -14.12 -2.05 12.86
C CYS A 69 -14.16 -3.44 13.50
N LYS A 70 -13.14 -4.29 13.26
CA LYS A 70 -13.05 -5.62 13.86
C LYS A 70 -12.85 -5.59 15.37
N LEU A 71 -12.16 -4.58 15.89
CA LEU A 71 -11.99 -4.39 17.35
C LEU A 71 -13.25 -3.89 18.03
N ILE A 72 -14.03 -3.01 17.38
CA ILE A 72 -15.24 -2.42 17.97
C ILE A 72 -16.43 -3.37 17.88
N PHE A 73 -16.68 -3.94 16.69
CA PHE A 73 -17.90 -4.68 16.41
C PHE A 73 -17.74 -6.20 16.44
N GLY A 74 -16.50 -6.68 16.59
CA GLY A 74 -16.18 -8.11 16.52
C GLY A 74 -16.22 -8.67 15.09
N TYR A 75 -16.01 -9.98 14.98
CA TYR A 75 -15.82 -10.66 13.69
C TYR A 75 -17.15 -10.96 12.95
N GLN A 76 -18.28 -10.86 13.65
CA GLN A 76 -19.60 -11.26 13.15
C GLN A 76 -20.04 -10.44 11.92
N ILE A 77 -19.60 -9.18 11.82
CA ILE A 77 -19.88 -8.32 10.65
C ILE A 77 -19.17 -8.83 9.36
N PHE A 78 -18.12 -9.63 9.52
CA PHE A 78 -17.31 -10.17 8.43
C PHE A 78 -17.52 -11.67 8.21
N GLU A 79 -18.69 -12.18 8.59
CA GLU A 79 -19.06 -13.56 8.29
C GLU A 79 -19.01 -13.84 6.79
N ARG A 80 -18.74 -15.10 6.45
CA ARG A 80 -18.65 -15.57 5.06
C ARG A 80 -19.99 -15.31 4.35
N ASP A 81 -19.90 -15.06 3.05
CA ASP A 81 -21.05 -14.81 2.17
C ASP A 81 -21.87 -13.54 2.46
N THR A 82 -21.42 -12.69 3.40
CA THR A 82 -21.97 -11.35 3.55
C THR A 82 -21.44 -10.40 2.48
N LEU A 83 -22.29 -9.48 2.02
CA LEU A 83 -21.90 -8.44 1.07
C LEU A 83 -20.73 -7.59 1.61
N TYR A 84 -20.70 -7.33 2.91
CA TYR A 84 -19.59 -6.64 3.57
C TYR A 84 -18.27 -7.39 3.37
N CYS A 85 -18.22 -8.70 3.66
CA CYS A 85 -17.00 -9.49 3.51
C CYS A 85 -16.48 -9.48 2.06
N GLN A 86 -17.36 -9.59 1.06
CA GLN A 86 -16.98 -9.53 -0.35
C GLN A 86 -16.44 -8.16 -0.78
N VAL A 87 -17.15 -7.08 -0.41
CA VAL A 87 -16.75 -5.71 -0.73
C VAL A 87 -15.40 -5.39 -0.08
N PHE A 88 -15.22 -5.73 1.19
CA PHE A 88 -13.94 -5.55 1.87
C PHE A 88 -12.82 -6.39 1.25
N GLY A 89 -13.10 -7.64 0.89
CA GLY A 89 -12.14 -8.49 0.17
C GLY A 89 -11.65 -7.84 -1.14
N PHE A 90 -12.57 -7.22 -1.89
CA PHE A 90 -12.22 -6.47 -3.09
C PHE A 90 -11.36 -5.25 -2.78
N PHE A 91 -11.76 -4.41 -1.82
CA PHE A 91 -11.00 -3.20 -1.44
C PHE A 91 -9.60 -3.51 -0.89
N MET A 92 -9.39 -4.69 -0.31
CA MET A 92 -8.08 -5.12 0.17
C MET A 92 -7.19 -5.64 -0.96
N GLN A 93 -7.76 -6.30 -1.97
CA GLN A 93 -6.97 -6.89 -3.06
C GLN A 93 -6.73 -5.95 -4.25
N ALA A 94 -7.69 -5.11 -4.62
CA ALA A 94 -7.58 -4.28 -5.82
C ALA A 94 -6.41 -3.29 -5.76
N PRO A 95 -6.18 -2.54 -4.66
CA PRO A 95 -5.05 -1.64 -4.54
C PRO A 95 -3.69 -2.38 -4.58
N LEU A 96 -3.59 -3.56 -3.99
CA LEU A 96 -2.36 -4.37 -4.03
C LEU A 96 -1.98 -4.76 -5.46
N ARG A 97 -2.96 -5.06 -6.31
CA ARG A 97 -2.71 -5.34 -7.73
C ARG A 97 -2.20 -4.10 -8.46
N ILE A 98 -2.76 -2.93 -8.16
CA ILE A 98 -2.29 -1.65 -8.72
C ILE A 98 -0.83 -1.39 -8.30
N VAL A 99 -0.49 -1.60 -7.02
CA VAL A 99 0.90 -1.49 -6.52
C VAL A 99 1.85 -2.41 -7.29
N MET A 100 1.48 -3.69 -7.47
CA MET A 100 2.30 -4.65 -8.22
C MET A 100 2.54 -4.21 -9.67
N ILE A 101 1.51 -3.72 -10.35
CA ILE A 101 1.62 -3.21 -11.72
C ILE A 101 2.53 -1.98 -11.78
N ILE A 102 2.33 -1.01 -10.88
CA ILE A 102 3.16 0.21 -10.82
C ILE A 102 4.63 -0.13 -10.55
N ASN A 103 4.90 -1.03 -9.61
CA ASN A 103 6.26 -1.49 -9.31
C ASN A 103 6.90 -2.19 -10.52
N GLY A 104 6.14 -3.00 -11.26
CA GLY A 104 6.61 -3.60 -12.51
C GLY A 104 6.96 -2.54 -13.57
N LEU A 105 6.15 -1.50 -13.71
CA LEU A 105 6.43 -0.38 -14.62
C LEU A 105 7.68 0.40 -14.19
N LEU A 106 7.84 0.71 -12.90
CA LEU A 106 9.04 1.37 -12.38
C LEU A 106 10.32 0.57 -12.65
N ALA A 107 10.26 -0.75 -12.47
CA ALA A 107 11.38 -1.64 -12.75
C ALA A 107 11.75 -1.65 -14.24
N LEU A 108 10.75 -1.74 -15.13
CA LEU A 108 10.96 -1.67 -16.58
C LEU A 108 11.54 -0.33 -17.02
N MET A 109 11.03 0.79 -16.51
CA MET A 109 11.56 2.12 -16.82
C MET A 109 13.01 2.27 -16.38
N SER A 110 13.32 1.79 -15.18
CA SER A 110 14.68 1.81 -14.64
C SER A 110 15.64 0.99 -15.49
N PHE A 111 15.21 -0.21 -15.92
CA PHE A 111 15.99 -1.08 -16.80
C PHE A 111 16.29 -0.41 -18.15
N VAL A 112 15.25 0.13 -18.81
CA VAL A 112 15.41 0.82 -20.11
C VAL A 112 16.34 2.02 -19.99
N ASN A 113 16.20 2.83 -18.94
CA ASN A 113 17.06 4.00 -18.72
C ASN A 113 18.53 3.63 -18.52
N ILE A 114 18.81 2.53 -17.83
CA ILE A 114 20.19 2.04 -17.64
C ILE A 114 20.76 1.56 -18.97
N GLU A 115 20.04 0.69 -19.69
CA GLU A 115 20.53 0.06 -20.93
C GLU A 115 20.78 1.08 -22.06
N PHE A 116 19.89 2.06 -22.20
CA PHE A 116 20.11 3.16 -23.15
C PHE A 116 21.30 4.04 -22.73
N SER A 117 21.54 4.25 -21.43
CA SER A 117 22.67 5.05 -20.95
C SER A 117 24.02 4.37 -21.17
N THR A 118 24.09 3.04 -21.08
CA THR A 118 25.30 2.27 -21.40
C THR A 118 25.56 2.22 -22.90
N SER A 119 24.52 1.95 -23.72
CA SER A 119 24.67 1.88 -25.18
C SER A 119 25.20 3.19 -25.80
N TYR A 120 24.76 4.36 -25.32
CA TYR A 120 25.31 5.65 -25.77
C TYR A 120 26.78 5.87 -25.39
N ARG A 121 27.23 5.29 -24.28
CA ARG A 121 28.63 5.42 -23.83
C ARG A 121 29.58 4.64 -24.73
N ASP A 122 29.16 3.46 -25.19
CA ASP A 122 29.97 2.60 -26.07
C ASP A 122 30.08 3.15 -27.50
N PHE A 123 29.16 4.00 -27.96
CA PHE A 123 29.25 4.68 -29.26
C PHE A 123 30.08 5.98 -29.24
N SER A 124 30.50 6.44 -28.05
CA SER A 124 31.26 7.70 -27.88
C SER A 124 32.78 7.51 -27.69
N LEU A 125 33.27 6.28 -27.84
CA LEU A 125 34.68 5.88 -27.85
C LEU A 125 35.10 5.46 -29.26
#